data_AF-A0A077PEF4-F1
#
_entry.id   AF-A0A077PEF4-F1
#
_cell.length_a   1.000
_cell.length_b   1.000
_cell.length_c   1.000
_cell.angle_alpha   90.00
_cell.angle_beta   90.00
_cell.angle_gamma   90.00
#
_symmetry.space_group_name_H-M   'P 1'
#
loop_
_entity.id
_entity.type
_entity.pdbx_description
1 polymer ?
#
loop_
_entity_poly.entity_id
_entity_poly.type
_entity_poly.pdbx_seq_one_letter_code
_entity_poly.pdbx_strand_id
1 'polypeptide(L)'
;MNKKIITILALVIVFAGLFIFSGYKEGKTESEPQELTDISNSVVEKARVSVRNSLKDPDSAIFEYIYPSSQYADIACGMVNAKNSYGGYTGKKKFIVNISNDTVVIDSDSELFSSKWDEFCEKSKPIILLK
;
A
#
# COMPACT_ATOMS: atom_id res chain seq x y z
N MET A 1 -50.94 -33.68 16.34
CA MET A 1 -49.92 -32.64 16.60
C MET A 1 -50.47 -31.67 17.63
N ASN A 2 -49.84 -31.57 18.80
CA ASN A 2 -50.44 -30.87 19.95
C ASN A 2 -50.28 -29.35 19.78
N LYS A 3 -51.34 -28.55 20.01
CA LYS A 3 -51.30 -27.10 19.80
C LYS A 3 -50.15 -26.43 20.57
N LYS A 4 -49.81 -26.96 21.76
CA LYS A 4 -48.65 -26.52 22.56
C LYS A 4 -47.30 -26.74 21.87
N ILE A 5 -47.15 -27.82 21.09
CA ILE A 5 -45.91 -28.13 20.34
C ILE A 5 -45.73 -27.15 19.17
N ILE A 6 -46.83 -26.79 18.50
CA ILE A 6 -46.82 -25.83 17.40
C ILE A 6 -46.43 -24.43 17.91
N THR A 7 -46.93 -24.03 19.08
CA THR A 7 -46.59 -22.73 19.68
C THR A 7 -45.12 -22.65 20.12
N ILE A 8 -44.56 -23.73 20.67
CA ILE A 8 -43.15 -23.76 21.10
C ILE A 8 -42.20 -23.70 19.88
N LEU A 9 -42.51 -24.43 18.80
CA LEU A 9 -41.71 -24.38 17.56
C LEU A 9 -41.71 -22.98 16.92
N ALA A 10 -42.85 -22.28 16.92
CA ALA A 10 -42.95 -20.93 16.39
C ALA A 10 -42.08 -19.92 17.17
N LEU A 11 -41.99 -20.04 18.51
CA LEU A 11 -41.20 -19.14 19.35
C LEU A 11 -39.68 -19.36 19.20
N VAL A 12 -39.24 -20.60 19.00
CA VAL A 12 -37.81 -20.92 18.80
C VAL A 12 -37.28 -20.36 17.48
N ILE A 13 -38.10 -20.36 16.42
CA ILE A 13 -37.71 -19.83 15.11
C ILE A 13 -37.57 -18.30 15.14
N VAL A 14 -38.42 -17.61 15.90
CA VAL A 14 -38.34 -16.15 16.07
C VAL A 14 -37.10 -15.74 16.87
N PHE A 15 -36.72 -16.50 17.91
CA PHE A 15 -35.52 -16.24 18.69
C PHE A 15 -34.22 -16.56 17.94
N ALA A 16 -34.21 -17.62 17.12
CA ALA A 16 -33.06 -17.94 16.27
C ALA A 16 -32.85 -16.90 15.15
N GLY A 17 -33.93 -16.36 14.59
CA GLY A 17 -33.86 -15.31 13.55
C GLY A 17 -33.29 -13.97 14.06
N LEU A 18 -33.46 -13.64 15.34
CA LEU A 18 -32.92 -12.43 15.95
C LEU A 18 -31.43 -12.52 16.30
N PHE A 19 -30.88 -13.73 16.49
CA PHE A 19 -29.44 -13.93 16.73
C PHE A 19 -28.59 -13.91 15.45
N ILE A 20 -29.20 -14.10 14.28
CA ILE A 20 -28.47 -14.21 13.00
C ILE A 20 -28.20 -12.83 12.36
N PHE A 21 -28.88 -11.76 12.78
CA PHE A 21 -28.75 -10.43 12.15
C PHE A 21 -27.53 -9.59 12.60
N SER A 22 -26.87 -9.92 13.72
CA SER A 22 -25.68 -9.19 14.17
C SER A 22 -24.36 -9.74 13.60
N GLY A 23 -24.40 -10.82 12.82
CA GLY A 23 -23.21 -11.58 12.41
C GLY A 23 -22.88 -11.57 10.91
N TYR A 24 -23.71 -11.00 10.03
CA TYR A 24 -23.40 -10.91 8.60
C TYR A 24 -22.42 -9.75 8.35
N LYS A 25 -21.13 -10.00 8.60
CA LYS A 25 -20.08 -9.27 7.91
C LYS A 25 -20.13 -9.70 6.45
N GLU A 26 -20.47 -8.75 5.58
CA GLU A 26 -20.34 -8.89 4.14
C GLU A 26 -18.87 -9.16 3.82
N GLY A 27 -18.57 -10.42 3.55
CA GLY A 27 -17.27 -10.88 3.09
C GLY A 27 -17.01 -10.30 1.71
N LYS A 28 -15.96 -9.50 1.59
CA LYS A 28 -15.44 -9.06 0.30
C LYS A 28 -15.06 -10.27 -0.53
N THR A 29 -15.73 -10.48 -1.65
CA THR A 29 -15.26 -11.37 -2.71
C THR A 29 -14.82 -10.50 -3.88
N GLU A 30 -13.51 -10.30 -3.98
CA GLU A 30 -12.82 -10.24 -5.27
C GLU A 30 -11.43 -10.86 -5.03
N SER A 31 -11.18 -11.99 -5.66
CA SER A 31 -9.96 -12.77 -5.54
C SER A 31 -8.82 -12.09 -6.30
N GLU A 32 -8.20 -11.09 -5.69
CA GLU A 32 -6.82 -10.69 -5.95
C GLU A 32 -5.91 -11.56 -5.05
N PRO A 33 -4.79 -12.14 -5.53
CA PRO A 33 -3.94 -12.98 -4.71
C PRO A 33 -3.48 -12.22 -3.45
N GLN A 34 -4.02 -12.60 -2.28
CA GLN A 34 -3.80 -11.90 -1.00
C GLN A 34 -2.32 -11.87 -0.57
N GLU A 35 -1.49 -12.74 -1.13
CA GLU A 35 -0.04 -12.75 -0.91
C GLU A 35 0.68 -11.58 -1.64
N LEU A 36 0.22 -11.20 -2.83
CA LEU A 36 0.82 -10.06 -3.57
C LEU A 36 0.49 -8.72 -2.91
N THR A 37 -0.70 -8.56 -2.35
CA THR A 37 -1.12 -7.30 -1.72
C THR A 37 -0.36 -7.03 -0.42
N ASP A 38 -0.15 -8.05 0.41
CA ASP A 38 0.56 -7.88 1.69
C ASP A 38 2.07 -7.70 1.48
N ILE A 39 2.66 -8.41 0.52
CA ILE A 39 4.06 -8.21 0.12
C ILE A 39 4.24 -6.82 -0.50
N SER A 40 3.38 -6.41 -1.43
CA SER A 40 3.40 -5.06 -2.04
C SER A 40 3.32 -3.97 -0.98
N ASN A 41 2.39 -4.10 -0.02
CA ASN A 41 2.28 -3.18 1.10
C ASN A 41 3.59 -3.14 1.93
N SER A 42 4.21 -4.30 2.18
CA SER A 42 5.47 -4.37 2.93
C SER A 42 6.65 -3.71 2.18
N VAL A 43 6.73 -3.88 0.85
CA VAL A 43 7.79 -3.29 0.01
C VAL A 43 7.62 -1.78 -0.05
N VAL A 44 6.39 -1.31 -0.23
CA VAL A 44 6.04 0.12 -0.25
C VAL A 44 6.33 0.79 1.11
N GLU A 45 5.97 0.17 2.23
CA GLU A 45 6.28 0.71 3.56
C GLU A 45 7.78 0.76 3.82
N LYS A 46 8.52 -0.31 3.51
CA LYS A 46 9.98 -0.32 3.65
C LYS A 46 10.61 0.78 2.80
N ALA A 47 10.22 0.89 1.53
CA ALA A 47 10.70 1.94 0.65
C ALA A 47 10.40 3.34 1.18
N ARG A 48 9.20 3.56 1.74
CA ARG A 48 8.83 4.84 2.37
C ARG A 48 9.77 5.18 3.53
N VAL A 49 10.08 4.20 4.39
CA VAL A 49 10.99 4.38 5.52
C VAL A 49 12.41 4.66 5.04
N SER A 50 12.94 3.88 4.09
CA SER A 50 14.28 4.07 3.52
C SER A 50 14.42 5.46 2.88
N VAL A 51 13.43 5.88 2.09
CA VAL A 51 13.45 7.23 1.50
C VAL A 51 13.45 8.29 2.58
N ARG A 52 12.57 8.24 3.59
CA ARG A 52 12.57 9.21 4.70
C ARG A 52 13.95 9.33 5.34
N ASN A 53 14.56 8.20 5.68
CA ASN A 53 15.87 8.16 6.33
C ASN A 53 17.00 8.72 5.46
N SER A 54 16.85 8.70 4.12
CA SER A 54 17.83 9.24 3.18
C SER A 54 17.77 10.78 3.01
N LEU A 55 16.68 11.43 3.42
CA LEU A 55 16.47 12.86 3.21
C LEU A 55 17.21 13.72 4.24
N LYS A 56 17.42 15.00 3.90
CA LYS A 56 18.01 15.98 4.84
C LYS A 56 17.10 16.32 6.01
N ASP A 57 15.79 16.28 5.78
CA ASP A 57 14.74 16.43 6.80
C ASP A 57 13.73 15.27 6.60
N PRO A 58 13.89 14.15 7.34
CA PRO A 58 13.06 12.96 7.19
C PRO A 58 11.56 13.20 7.38
N ASP A 59 11.21 14.12 8.29
CA ASP A 59 9.82 14.43 8.63
C ASP A 59 9.14 15.34 7.59
N SER A 60 9.93 15.98 6.72
CA SER A 60 9.41 16.79 5.62
C SER A 60 8.98 16.00 4.38
N ALA A 61 9.12 14.67 4.39
CA ALA A 61 8.87 13.85 3.21
C ALA A 61 7.40 13.87 2.78
N ILE A 62 7.12 14.40 1.60
CA ILE A 62 5.81 14.36 0.94
C ILE A 62 5.91 13.39 -0.24
N PHE A 63 5.30 12.21 -0.09
CA PHE A 63 5.24 11.19 -1.13
C PHE A 63 4.00 11.41 -2.01
N GLU A 64 4.19 11.52 -3.32
CA GLU A 64 3.04 11.56 -4.25
C GLU A 64 2.56 10.15 -4.60
N TYR A 65 3.50 9.23 -4.78
CA TYR A 65 3.22 7.82 -5.04
C TYR A 65 4.45 6.97 -4.75
N ILE A 66 4.19 5.70 -4.43
CA ILE A 66 5.18 4.64 -4.28
C ILE A 66 4.55 3.36 -4.84
N TYR A 67 5.30 2.61 -5.64
CA TYR A 67 4.86 1.33 -6.18
C TYR A 67 6.04 0.35 -6.28
N PRO A 68 5.80 -0.97 -6.10
CA PRO A 68 6.82 -1.98 -6.36
C PRO A 68 7.13 -2.05 -7.86
N SER A 69 8.36 -2.38 -8.23
CA SER A 69 8.70 -2.73 -9.59
C SER A 69 8.01 -4.04 -9.98
N SER A 70 7.48 -4.12 -11.20
CA SER A 70 6.91 -5.35 -11.73
C SER A 70 7.95 -6.40 -12.12
N GLN A 71 9.18 -5.94 -12.40
CA GLN A 71 10.27 -6.80 -12.87
C GLN A 71 11.17 -7.25 -11.72
N TYR A 72 11.24 -6.48 -10.62
CA TYR A 72 12.16 -6.71 -9.52
C TYR A 72 11.44 -6.64 -8.17
N ALA A 73 11.28 -7.78 -7.50
CA ALA A 73 10.51 -7.90 -6.26
C ALA A 73 11.04 -7.01 -5.11
N ASP A 74 12.35 -6.74 -5.08
CA ASP A 74 13.00 -5.94 -4.05
C ASP A 74 13.18 -4.46 -4.44
N ILE A 75 12.57 -4.03 -5.55
CA ILE A 75 12.66 -2.63 -5.98
C ILE A 75 11.32 -1.94 -5.81
N ALA A 76 11.35 -0.71 -5.30
CA ALA A 76 10.23 0.21 -5.31
C ALA A 76 10.62 1.52 -5.99
N CYS A 77 9.69 2.07 -6.75
CA CYS A 77 9.84 3.35 -7.42
C CYS A 77 8.78 4.34 -6.91
N GLY A 78 9.08 5.62 -6.98
CA GLY A 78 8.12 6.63 -6.55
C GLY A 78 8.56 8.06 -6.80
N MET A 79 7.82 8.98 -6.21
CA MET A 79 8.13 10.40 -6.25
C MET A 79 7.93 11.05 -4.89
N VAL A 80 8.91 11.83 -4.48
CA VAL A 80 8.96 12.51 -3.17
C VAL A 80 9.33 13.98 -3.35
N ASN A 81 8.81 14.84 -2.48
CA ASN A 81 9.28 16.20 -2.29
C ASN A 81 9.68 16.35 -0.82
N ALA A 82 10.80 17.02 -0.54
CA ALA A 82 11.32 17.17 0.81
C ALA A 82 12.08 18.49 0.95
N LYS A 83 12.30 18.92 2.19
CA LYS A 83 13.12 20.10 2.49
C LYS A 83 14.61 19.79 2.34
N ASN A 84 15.35 20.78 1.84
CA ASN A 84 16.81 20.78 1.87
C ASN A 84 17.34 21.27 3.22
N SER A 85 18.67 21.36 3.37
CA SER A 85 19.33 21.83 4.60
C SER A 85 19.01 23.29 4.99
N TYR A 86 18.39 24.07 4.09
CA TYR A 86 17.94 25.44 4.34
C TYR A 86 16.46 25.51 4.73
N GLY A 87 15.78 24.35 4.88
CA GLY A 87 14.38 24.26 5.28
C GLY A 87 13.36 24.48 4.16
N GLY A 88 13.81 24.64 2.91
CA GLY A 88 12.94 24.88 1.75
C GLY A 88 12.74 23.63 0.90
N TYR A 89 11.53 23.45 0.35
CA TYR A 89 11.24 22.40 -0.63
C TYR A 89 11.87 22.73 -1.98
N THR A 90 12.54 21.77 -2.60
CA THR A 90 13.26 21.95 -3.87
C THR A 90 12.54 21.38 -5.09
N GLY A 91 11.30 20.92 -4.91
CA GLY A 91 10.49 20.30 -5.95
C GLY A 91 10.50 18.78 -5.88
N LYS A 92 9.56 18.20 -6.62
CA LYS A 92 9.32 16.75 -6.66
C LYS A 92 10.47 16.06 -7.40
N LYS A 93 11.01 15.00 -6.82
CA LYS A 93 12.06 14.16 -7.39
C LYS A 93 11.62 12.70 -7.41
N LYS A 94 11.94 12.01 -8.50
CA LYS A 94 11.78 10.56 -8.60
C LYS A 94 12.76 9.86 -7.65
N PHE A 95 12.42 8.68 -7.20
CA PHE A 95 13.33 7.84 -6.43
C PHE A 95 13.20 6.37 -6.81
N ILE A 96 14.30 5.64 -6.62
CA ILE A 96 14.38 4.18 -6.73
C ILE A 96 14.94 3.67 -5.41
N VAL A 97 14.28 2.67 -4.81
CA VAL A 97 14.75 1.99 -3.60
C VAL A 97 14.98 0.53 -3.93
N ASN A 98 16.13 -0.01 -3.52
CA ASN A 98 16.34 -1.45 -3.41
C ASN A 98 16.25 -1.83 -1.93
N ILE A 99 15.18 -2.52 -1.54
CA ILE A 99 14.91 -2.87 -0.14
C ILE A 99 15.81 -4.00 0.38
N SER A 100 16.42 -4.80 -0.50
CA SER A 100 17.30 -5.90 -0.10
C SER A 100 18.61 -5.41 0.54
N ASN A 101 19.08 -4.22 0.14
CA ASN A 101 20.32 -3.62 0.59
C ASN A 101 20.16 -2.17 1.08
N ASP A 102 18.92 -1.72 1.31
CA ASP A 102 18.54 -0.39 1.77
C ASP A 102 19.12 0.77 0.93
N THR A 103 19.39 0.53 -0.35
CA THR A 103 19.93 1.56 -1.24
C THR A 103 18.81 2.45 -1.75
N VAL A 104 18.95 3.76 -1.53
CA VAL A 104 18.04 4.78 -2.04
C VAL A 104 18.77 5.68 -3.03
N VAL A 105 18.19 5.84 -4.21
CA VAL A 105 18.68 6.80 -5.22
C VAL A 105 17.57 7.79 -5.53
N ILE A 106 17.84 9.07 -5.31
CA ILE A 106 16.92 10.18 -5.62
C ILE A 106 17.44 10.89 -6.87
N ASP A 107 16.52 11.25 -7.76
CA ASP A 107 16.81 11.89 -9.03
C ASP A 107 17.59 13.20 -8.86
N SER A 108 18.82 13.20 -9.39
CA SER A 108 19.72 14.34 -9.45
C SER A 108 19.86 14.88 -10.88
N ASP A 109 18.88 14.62 -11.74
CA ASP A 109 18.85 15.02 -13.15
C ASP A 109 20.01 14.41 -13.98
N SER A 110 20.45 13.20 -13.61
CA SER A 110 21.53 12.49 -14.31
C SER A 110 20.98 11.54 -15.38
N GLU A 111 21.73 11.39 -16.48
CA GLU A 111 21.42 10.40 -17.53
C GLU A 111 21.43 8.98 -16.98
N LEU A 112 22.34 8.70 -16.03
CA LEU A 112 22.43 7.40 -15.37
C LEU A 112 21.14 7.08 -14.59
N PHE A 113 20.62 8.06 -13.83
CA PHE A 113 19.35 7.88 -13.13
C PHE A 113 18.21 7.63 -14.11
N SER A 114 18.14 8.41 -15.19
CA SER A 114 17.10 8.27 -16.22
C SER A 114 17.11 6.88 -16.86
N SER A 115 18.29 6.34 -17.15
CA SER A 115 18.47 4.98 -17.66
C SER A 115 18.01 3.91 -16.65
N LYS A 116 18.41 4.03 -15.38
CA LYS A 116 17.98 3.11 -14.32
C LYS A 116 16.50 3.20 -14.00
N TRP A 117 15.91 4.38 -14.11
CA TRP A 117 14.48 4.57 -13.98
C TRP A 117 13.73 3.78 -15.05
N ASP A 118 14.16 3.89 -16.32
CA ASP A 118 13.51 3.16 -17.42
C ASP A 118 13.73 1.64 -17.34
N GLU A 119 14.84 1.19 -16.75
CA GLU A 119 15.12 -0.24 -16.49
C GLU A 119 14.25 -0.81 -15.37
N PHE A 120 14.18 -0.11 -14.23
CA PHE A 120 13.59 -0.65 -13.00
C PHE A 120 12.12 -0.28 -12.79
N CYS A 121 11.67 0.86 -13.32
CA CYS A 121 10.38 1.44 -13.01
C CYS A 121 9.45 1.39 -14.23
N GLU A 122 8.27 0.78 -14.08
CA GLU A 122 7.27 0.81 -15.15
C GLU A 122 6.80 2.24 -15.43
N LYS A 123 6.65 2.57 -16.73
CA LYS A 123 6.07 3.85 -17.17
C LYS A 123 4.55 3.89 -16.95
N SER A 124 3.88 2.72 -16.91
CA SER A 124 2.47 2.56 -16.61
C SER A 124 2.24 2.32 -15.11
N LYS A 125 1.84 3.38 -14.39
CA LYS A 125 1.40 3.31 -12.98
C LYS A 125 0.13 2.44 -12.82
N PRO A 126 0.06 1.58 -11.79
CA PRO A 126 -1.17 1.39 -11.03
C PRO A 126 -1.23 2.42 -9.90
N ILE A 127 -2.42 2.95 -9.68
CA ILE A 127 -2.76 3.86 -8.60
C ILE A 127 -2.65 3.11 -7.28
N ILE A 128 -1.71 3.49 -6.42
CA ILE A 128 -1.98 3.46 -4.98
C ILE A 128 -1.87 4.90 -4.48
N LEU A 129 -3.02 5.57 -4.53
CA LEU A 129 -3.28 6.78 -3.75
C LEU A 129 -3.08 6.40 -2.29
N LEU A 130 -2.04 6.95 -1.67
CA LEU A 130 -1.93 6.94 -0.22
C LEU A 130 -3.16 7.67 0.32
N LYS A 131 -4.00 6.94 1.06
CA LYS A 131 -5.15 7.47 1.76
C LYS A 131 -4.76 7.89 3.16
#